data_AF-L9KGK1-F1
#
_entry.id   AF-L9KGK1-F1
#
_cell.length_a   1.000
_cell.length_b   1.000
_cell.length_c   1.000
_cell.angle_alpha   90.00
_cell.angle_beta   90.00
_cell.angle_gamma   90.00
#
_symmetry.space_group_name_H-M   'P 1'
#
loop_
_entity.id
_entity.type
_entity.pdbx_description
1 polymer ?
#
loop_
_entity_poly.entity_id
_entity_poly.type
_entity_poly.pdbx_seq_one_letter_code
_entity_poly.pdbx_strand_id
1 'polypeptide(L)'
;MELVRCLGHPEEFYNLFRFRIGGKWKVIAKKDQDSLSSSLETCYQYLNQASRSFTAVVQTIGTEIRHAVCIFYLVLRALDTLEDDMTIMEKGPAITQLSLFPLRT
;
A
#
# COMPACT_ATOMS: atom_id res chain seq x y z
N MET A 1 -4.98 -30.92 5.13
CA MET A 1 -5.99 -31.60 5.98
C MET A 1 -6.59 -30.66 7.04
N GLU A 2 -6.72 -29.35 6.78
CA GLU A 2 -7.31 -28.35 7.71
C GLU A 2 -8.68 -27.84 7.19
N LEU A 3 -8.83 -27.70 5.87
CA LEU A 3 -10.06 -27.22 5.22
C LEU A 3 -11.28 -28.14 5.44
N VAL A 4 -11.05 -29.44 5.67
CA VAL A 4 -12.14 -30.43 5.85
C VAL A 4 -12.80 -30.31 7.22
N ARG A 5 -12.10 -29.76 8.24
CA ARG A 5 -12.66 -29.47 9.57
C ARG A 5 -13.49 -28.19 9.58
N CYS A 6 -13.16 -27.21 8.74
CA CYS A 6 -13.94 -25.96 8.61
C CYS A 6 -15.35 -26.17 8.02
N LEU A 7 -15.64 -27.32 7.41
CA LEU A 7 -16.98 -27.67 6.91
C LEU A 7 -17.98 -28.00 8.04
N GLY A 8 -17.53 -28.19 9.29
CA GLY A 8 -18.39 -28.49 10.44
C GLY A 8 -19.20 -27.30 10.97
N HIS A 9 -18.84 -26.07 10.60
CA HIS A 9 -19.52 -24.84 11.01
C HIS A 9 -19.84 -23.97 9.79
N PRO A 10 -20.92 -24.29 9.04
CA PRO A 10 -21.31 -23.53 7.86
C PRO A 10 -21.64 -22.06 8.17
N GLU A 11 -21.96 -21.74 9.42
CA GLU A 11 -22.25 -20.39 9.91
C GLU A 11 -20.99 -19.50 9.95
N GLU A 12 -19.83 -20.06 10.35
CA GLU A 12 -18.54 -19.34 10.32
C GLU A 12 -18.07 -19.09 8.89
N PHE A 13 -18.22 -20.08 8.01
CA PHE A 13 -17.89 -19.93 6.59
C PHE A 13 -18.79 -18.87 5.92
N TYR A 14 -20.09 -18.88 6.22
CA TYR A 14 -21.03 -17.87 5.74
C TYR A 14 -20.67 -16.47 6.27
N ASN A 15 -20.30 -16.34 7.55
CA ASN A 15 -19.88 -15.06 8.14
C ASN A 15 -18.56 -14.54 7.57
N LEU A 16 -17.57 -15.41 7.32
CA LEU A 16 -16.32 -15.08 6.62
C LEU A 16 -16.58 -14.63 5.18
N PHE A 17 -17.43 -15.35 4.46
CA PHE A 17 -17.79 -15.04 3.09
C PHE A 17 -18.60 -13.72 2.98
N ARG A 18 -19.57 -13.54 3.87
CA ARG A 18 -20.34 -12.30 4.09
C ARG A 18 -19.42 -11.11 4.39
N PHE A 19 -18.43 -11.27 5.26
CA PHE A 19 -17.49 -10.21 5.60
C PHE A 19 -16.58 -9.88 4.41
N ARG A 20 -16.08 -10.90 3.72
CA ARG A 20 -15.27 -10.77 2.50
C ARG A 20 -15.99 -10.03 1.38
N ILE A 21 -17.29 -10.28 1.21
CA ILE A 21 -18.13 -9.65 0.18
C ILE A 21 -18.63 -8.29 0.63
N GLY A 22 -19.20 -8.17 1.84
CA GLY A 22 -19.73 -6.93 2.38
C GLY A 22 -18.68 -5.85 2.65
N GLY A 23 -17.46 -6.24 3.03
CA GLY A 23 -16.33 -5.34 3.22
C GLY A 23 -15.78 -4.77 1.92
N LYS A 24 -15.83 -5.52 0.82
CA LYS A 24 -15.43 -5.01 -0.51
C LYS A 24 -16.41 -4.01 -1.09
N TRP A 25 -17.70 -4.19 -0.83
CA TRP A 25 -18.76 -3.38 -1.45
C TRP A 25 -18.99 -2.03 -0.75
N LYS A 26 -18.77 -1.92 0.56
CA LYS A 26 -18.96 -0.66 1.29
C LYS A 26 -17.82 0.36 1.13
N VAL A 27 -16.64 -0.07 0.67
CA VAL A 27 -15.44 0.80 0.57
C VAL A 27 -15.25 1.36 -0.84
N ILE A 28 -16.12 1.02 -1.79
CA ILE A 28 -16.17 1.69 -3.09
C ILE A 28 -16.88 3.03 -2.88
N ALA A 29 -16.18 3.93 -2.18
CA ALA A 29 -16.55 5.33 -2.09
C ALA A 29 -16.64 5.88 -3.50
N LYS A 30 -17.79 6.48 -3.79
CA LYS A 30 -18.17 7.13 -5.04
C LYS A 30 -16.97 7.87 -5.62
N LYS A 31 -16.40 7.32 -6.70
CA LYS A 31 -15.27 7.92 -7.41
C LYS A 31 -15.87 9.10 -8.17
N ASP A 32 -15.67 10.33 -7.71
CA ASP A 32 -15.82 11.51 -8.56
C ASP A 32 -14.74 11.39 -9.63
N GLN A 33 -15.10 10.71 -10.72
CA GLN A 33 -14.20 10.18 -11.72
C GLN A 33 -13.97 11.17 -12.87
N ASP A 34 -14.61 12.34 -12.83
CA ASP A 34 -14.72 13.25 -13.97
C ASP A 34 -13.49 14.16 -14.17
N SER A 35 -12.49 14.15 -13.28
CA SER A 35 -11.29 15.01 -13.39
C SER A 35 -9.97 14.36 -12.99
N LEU A 36 -9.91 13.04 -12.85
CA LEU A 36 -8.66 12.37 -12.45
C LEU A 36 -7.71 12.21 -13.64
N SER A 37 -6.51 12.78 -13.56
CA SER A 37 -5.44 12.52 -14.53
C SER A 37 -5.07 11.03 -14.54
N SER A 38 -4.79 10.47 -15.73
CA SER A 38 -4.40 9.07 -15.93
C SER A 38 -3.24 8.63 -15.01
N SER A 39 -2.27 9.53 -14.78
CA SER A 39 -1.14 9.30 -13.87
C SER A 39 -1.57 9.11 -12.41
N LEU A 40 -2.63 9.82 -11.99
CA LEU A 40 -3.11 9.80 -10.61
C LEU A 40 -3.96 8.54 -10.34
N GLU A 41 -4.68 8.04 -11.35
CA GLU A 41 -5.28 6.70 -11.29
C GLU A 41 -4.22 5.62 -11.08
N THR A 42 -3.12 5.70 -11.82
CA THR A 42 -1.99 4.79 -11.70
C THR A 42 -1.38 4.84 -10.29
N CYS A 43 -1.25 6.04 -9.71
CA CYS A 43 -0.80 6.19 -8.31
C CYS A 43 -1.74 5.47 -7.32
N TYR A 44 -3.06 5.61 -7.47
CA TYR A 44 -4.00 4.88 -6.61
C TYR A 44 -3.94 3.37 -6.80
N GLN A 45 -3.64 2.88 -8.00
CA GLN A 45 -3.40 1.47 -8.23
C GLN A 45 -2.16 0.98 -7.46
N TYR A 46 -1.05 1.73 -7.52
CA TYR A 46 0.14 1.41 -6.74
C TYR A 46 -0.10 1.49 -5.23
N LEU A 47 -0.89 2.46 -4.76
CA LEU A 47 -1.27 2.56 -3.35
C LEU A 47 -1.99 1.29 -2.88
N ASN A 48 -2.93 0.80 -3.68
CA ASN A 48 -3.69 -0.42 -3.38
C ASN A 48 -2.85 -1.70 -3.47
N GLN A 49 -1.84 -1.73 -4.34
CA GLN A 49 -0.88 -2.83 -4.41
C GLN A 49 0.07 -2.82 -3.21
N ALA A 50 0.56 -1.64 -2.82
CA ALA A 50 1.43 -1.48 -1.67
C ALA A 50 0.68 -1.79 -0.36
N SER A 51 -0.46 -1.16 -0.11
CA SER A 51 -1.19 -1.30 1.16
C SER A 51 -2.71 -1.14 0.99
N ARG A 52 -3.42 -2.27 1.07
CA ARG A 52 -4.90 -2.31 1.00
C ARG A 52 -5.58 -1.68 2.21
N SER A 53 -4.98 -1.82 3.40
CA SER A 53 -5.49 -1.21 4.64
C SER A 53 -5.38 0.31 4.56
N PHE A 54 -4.22 0.82 4.14
CA PHE A 54 -4.01 2.25 4.02
C PHE A 54 -4.85 2.88 2.88
N THR A 55 -5.03 2.16 1.77
CA THR A 55 -5.90 2.62 0.67
C THR A 55 -7.33 2.86 1.14
N ALA A 56 -7.89 1.99 1.99
CA ALA A 56 -9.22 2.20 2.56
C ALA A 56 -9.27 3.50 3.38
N VAL A 57 -8.24 3.76 4.20
CA VAL A 57 -8.13 5.00 4.98
C VAL A 57 -8.05 6.23 4.07
N VAL A 58 -7.20 6.20 3.04
CA VAL A 58 -7.04 7.32 2.09
C VAL A 58 -8.33 7.59 1.32
N GLN A 59 -9.14 6.57 1.05
CA GLN A 59 -10.45 6.74 0.40
C GLN A 59 -11.53 7.31 1.34
N THR A 60 -11.39 7.15 2.66
CA THR A 60 -12.26 7.80 3.65
C THR A 60 -11.91 9.26 3.92
N ILE A 61 -10.71 9.69 3.52
CA ILE A 61 -10.23 11.06 3.68
C ILE A 61 -10.82 11.96 2.57
N GLY A 62 -11.09 13.22 2.90
CA GLY A 62 -11.65 14.23 1.97
C GLY A 62 -10.84 14.39 0.67
N THR A 63 -11.54 14.80 -0.39
CA THR A 63 -11.03 14.87 -1.77
C THR A 63 -9.80 15.76 -1.96
N GLU A 64 -9.71 16.84 -1.19
CA GLU A 64 -8.62 17.82 -1.32
C GLU A 64 -7.25 17.27 -0.89
N ILE A 65 -7.21 16.48 0.19
CA ILE A 65 -5.94 16.04 0.81
C ILE A 65 -5.57 14.60 0.46
N ARG A 66 -6.52 13.77 0.01
CA ARG A 66 -6.27 12.35 -0.34
C ARG A 66 -5.24 12.18 -1.46
N HIS A 67 -5.11 13.15 -2.37
CA HIS A 67 -4.13 13.10 -3.45
C HIS A 67 -2.72 13.33 -2.92
N ALA A 68 -2.52 14.36 -2.10
CA ALA A 68 -1.25 14.65 -1.46
C ALA A 68 -0.78 13.48 -0.58
N VAL A 69 -1.68 12.91 0.23
CA VAL A 69 -1.37 11.75 1.09
C VAL A 69 -1.02 10.51 0.27
N CYS A 70 -1.71 10.26 -0.85
CA CYS A 70 -1.42 9.14 -1.74
C CYS A 70 0.02 9.23 -2.28
N ILE A 71 0.40 10.39 -2.83
CA ILE A 71 1.75 10.61 -3.37
C ILE A 71 2.80 10.53 -2.28
N PHE A 72 2.57 11.19 -1.13
CA PHE A 72 3.50 11.17 -0.01
C PHE A 72 3.79 9.76 0.49
N TYR A 73 2.75 8.93 0.62
CA TYR A 73 2.92 7.53 1.03
C TYR A 73 3.69 6.70 0.00
N LEU A 74 3.43 6.89 -1.31
CA LEU A 74 4.17 6.18 -2.35
C LEU A 74 5.65 6.53 -2.35
N VAL A 75 6.00 7.80 -2.10
CA VAL A 75 7.40 8.24 -1.97
C VAL A 75 8.07 7.59 -0.77
N LEU A 76 7.44 7.61 0.41
CA LEU A 76 7.99 6.95 1.60
C LEU A 76 8.13 5.44 1.39
N ARG A 77 7.15 4.80 0.75
CA ARG A 77 7.22 3.37 0.46
C ARG A 77 8.35 3.02 -0.51
N ALA A 78 8.61 3.89 -1.49
CA ALA A 78 9.74 3.72 -2.40
C ALA A 78 11.08 3.88 -1.65
N LEU A 79 11.15 4.80 -0.68
CA LEU A 79 12.31 4.96 0.18
C LEU A 79 12.53 3.71 1.06
N ASP A 80 11.48 3.20 1.69
CA ASP A 80 11.53 1.96 2.48
C ASP A 80 12.08 0.80 1.63
N THR A 81 11.64 0.66 0.37
CA THR A 81 12.17 -0.38 -0.52
C THR A 81 13.64 -0.21 -0.89
N LEU A 82 14.17 1.02 -0.87
CA LEU A 82 15.61 1.26 -1.08
C LEU A 82 16.41 0.98 0.18
N GLU A 83 15.87 1.30 1.35
CA GLU A 83 16.47 0.99 2.65
C GLU A 83 16.48 -0.53 2.90
N ASP A 84 15.40 -1.23 2.55
CA ASP A 84 15.25 -2.67 2.70
C ASP A 84 16.02 -3.50 1.65
N ASP A 85 16.47 -2.89 0.53
CA ASP A 85 17.21 -3.59 -0.52
C ASP A 85 18.69 -3.80 -0.16
N MET A 86 18.94 -4.89 0.56
CA MET A 86 20.29 -5.31 0.93
C MET A 86 21.16 -5.76 -0.26
N THR A 87 20.60 -5.93 -1.47
CA THR A 87 21.40 -6.31 -2.65
C THR A 87 22.22 -5.14 -3.20
N ILE A 88 21.83 -3.90 -2.89
CA ILE A 88 22.61 -2.70 -3.17
C ILE A 88 23.89 -2.68 -2.33
N MET A 89 23.88 -3.25 -1.11
CA MET A 89 25.07 -3.35 -0.27
C MET A 89 26.11 -4.33 -0.81
N GLU A 90 25.69 -5.32 -1.60
CA GLU A 90 26.58 -6.35 -2.16
C GLU A 90 27.25 -5.90 -3.47
N LYS A 91 26.67 -4.93 -4.18
CA LYS A 91 27.18 -4.36 -5.44
C LYS A 91 27.60 -2.89 -5.27
N GLY A 92 28.63 -2.63 -4.46
CA GLY A 92 29.24 -1.30 -4.51
C GLY A 92 30.30 -1.01 -3.46
N PRO A 93 31.58 -0.89 -3.82
CA PRO A 93 32.60 -0.24 -2.99
C PRO A 93 32.37 1.28 -2.82
N ALA A 94 31.20 1.80 -3.22
CA ALA A 94 30.83 3.21 -3.19
C ALA A 94 30.22 3.67 -1.85
N ILE A 95 29.62 2.77 -1.07
CA ILE A 95 29.09 3.10 0.28
C ILE A 95 30.21 3.35 1.29
N THR A 96 31.41 2.78 1.09
CA THR A 96 32.60 3.11 1.89
C THR A 96 33.06 4.56 1.66
N GLN A 97 32.75 5.18 0.52
CA GLN A 97 33.12 6.56 0.23
C GLN A 97 32.16 7.58 0.87
N LEU A 98 30.93 7.18 1.23
CA LEU A 98 29.98 8.06 1.93
C LEU A 98 30.21 8.06 3.45
N SER A 99 30.66 6.94 4.03
CA SER A 99 31.18 6.89 5.40
C SER A 99 32.55 7.56 5.55
N LEU A 100 33.23 7.85 4.43
CA LEU A 100 34.48 8.62 4.35
C LEU A 100 34.25 10.04 3.81
N PHE A 101 33.07 10.61 4.03
CA PHE A 101 32.93 12.06 4.14
C PHE A 101 33.25 12.42 5.59
N PRO A 102 34.51 12.75 5.96
CA PRO A 102 34.74 13.32 7.26
C PRO A 102 33.96 14.64 7.30
N LEU A 103 33.18 14.82 8.36
CA LEU A 103 32.84 16.15 8.87
C LEU A 103 34.15 16.94 8.98
N ARG A 104 34.48 17.70 7.93
CA ARG A 104 35.60 18.63 7.90
C ARG A 104 35.13 19.93 8.55
N THR A 105 35.18 19.95 9.87
CA THR A 105 35.48 21.16 10.66
C THR A 105 36.93 21.08 11.11
#